data_AF-A0A8C9UMH0-F1
#
_entry.id   AF-A0A8C9UMH0-F1
#
_cell.length_a   1.000
_cell.length_b   1.000
_cell.length_c   1.000
_cell.angle_alpha   90.00
_cell.angle_beta   90.00
_cell.angle_gamma   90.00
#
_symmetry.space_group_name_H-M   'P 1'
#
loop_
_entity.id
_entity.type
_entity.pdbx_description
1 polymer ?
#
loop_
_entity_poly.entity_id
_entity_poly.type
_entity_poly.pdbx_seq_one_letter_code
_entity_poly.pdbx_strand_id
1 'polypeptide(L)'
;MVKTWAEKEMRNLIRLNTAEIPCPEPIMLRSHVLVMGFIGKDDMPAPLLKNVQLSESKARELYLQVIQYMRRMYQDARLVHADLSEFNMLYHGGDVYIIDVSQSVEHDHPHALEFLRKDCANVNDFFLKHAVAIMTVRELFEFITDPSITPENMDDYLSKAMEVASQRTKEERSNQDHVDEEVFKRAYIPRTLNEVKNYERDMDIMMKLKEEDMAMNQAGLKQVPALLENKVKEKTCSDSEDTGSSECSDADSEEEGDRAHCKKHPTDPDIDKKERKKMVKEAQREKRKNKIPKHVKKRKEKTAKTKKGK
;
A
#
# COMPACT_ATOMS: atom_id res chain seq x y z
N MET A 1 -16.33 -10.47 19.24
CA MET A 1 -15.59 -10.97 18.07
C MET A 1 -16.25 -10.50 16.78
N VAL A 2 -17.48 -10.90 16.45
CA VAL A 2 -18.14 -10.48 15.18
C VAL A 2 -18.25 -8.95 14.99
N LYS A 3 -18.56 -8.20 16.06
CA LYS A 3 -18.64 -6.73 15.99
C LYS A 3 -17.34 -6.07 15.51
N THR A 4 -16.18 -6.54 15.98
CA THR A 4 -14.89 -5.92 15.62
C THR A 4 -14.50 -6.21 14.18
N TRP A 5 -15.01 -7.32 13.62
CA TRP A 5 -14.87 -7.64 12.20
C TRP A 5 -15.67 -6.71 11.31
N ALA A 6 -16.94 -6.46 11.65
CA ALA A 6 -17.76 -5.49 10.91
C ALA A 6 -17.20 -4.05 11.01
N GLU A 7 -16.62 -3.68 12.15
CA GLU A 7 -15.88 -2.40 12.30
C GLU A 7 -14.62 -2.33 11.42
N LYS A 8 -13.93 -3.46 11.25
CA LYS A 8 -12.76 -3.56 10.37
C LYS A 8 -13.16 -3.45 8.90
N GLU A 9 -14.19 -4.18 8.49
CA GLU A 9 -14.75 -4.14 7.13
C GLU A 9 -15.19 -2.73 6.74
N MET A 10 -15.96 -2.05 7.61
CA MET A 10 -16.36 -0.65 7.36
C MET A 10 -15.14 0.26 7.18
N ARG A 11 -14.11 0.12 8.03
CA ARG A 11 -12.88 0.93 7.92
C ARG A 11 -12.14 0.67 6.61
N ASN A 12 -12.07 -0.58 6.18
CA ASN A 12 -11.41 -0.98 4.94
C ASN A 12 -12.17 -0.44 3.72
N LEU A 13 -13.50 -0.55 3.69
CA LEU A 13 -14.32 0.05 2.62
C LEU A 13 -14.15 1.58 2.53
N ILE A 14 -14.09 2.28 3.67
CA ILE A 14 -13.82 3.73 3.68
C ILE A 14 -12.45 4.04 3.05
N ARG A 15 -11.42 3.24 3.34
CA ARG A 15 -10.08 3.41 2.75
C ARG A 15 -10.09 3.17 1.25
N LEU A 16 -10.77 2.11 0.79
CA LEU A 16 -10.89 1.81 -0.65
C LEU A 16 -11.63 2.94 -1.40
N ASN A 17 -12.73 3.43 -0.84
CA ASN A 17 -13.45 4.57 -1.41
C ASN A 17 -12.60 5.84 -1.48
N THR A 18 -11.80 6.11 -0.44
CA THR A 18 -10.88 7.26 -0.42
C THR A 18 -9.78 7.13 -1.48
N ALA A 19 -9.35 5.89 -1.76
CA ALA A 19 -8.41 5.58 -2.82
C ALA A 19 -9.08 5.45 -4.20
N GLU A 20 -10.37 5.79 -4.33
CA GLU A 20 -11.20 5.70 -5.55
C GLU A 20 -11.12 4.34 -6.26
N ILE A 21 -11.04 3.27 -5.47
CA ILE A 21 -11.19 1.89 -5.96
C ILE A 21 -12.68 1.54 -5.97
N PRO A 22 -13.26 1.04 -7.07
CA PRO A 22 -14.67 0.65 -7.10
C PRO A 22 -14.98 -0.45 -6.08
N CYS A 23 -15.73 -0.08 -5.04
CA CYS A 23 -16.20 -0.98 -4.00
C CYS A 23 -17.54 -0.48 -3.43
N PRO A 24 -18.29 -1.30 -2.66
CA PRO A 24 -19.54 -0.87 -2.04
C PRO A 24 -19.33 0.31 -1.08
N GLU A 25 -20.02 1.43 -1.31
CA GLU A 25 -19.92 2.58 -0.40
C GLU A 25 -20.54 2.26 0.96
N PRO A 26 -19.79 2.34 2.08
CA PRO A 26 -20.34 2.02 3.39
C PRO A 26 -21.23 3.18 3.89
N ILE A 27 -22.49 2.88 4.23
CA ILE A 27 -23.49 3.87 4.65
C ILE A 27 -23.60 3.91 6.17
N MET A 28 -23.80 2.76 6.82
CA MET A 28 -24.03 2.70 8.26
C MET A 28 -23.63 1.34 8.84
N LEU A 29 -22.94 1.37 9.98
CA LEU A 29 -22.69 0.19 10.80
C LEU A 29 -23.46 0.26 12.12
N ARG A 30 -24.15 -0.83 12.48
CA ARG A 30 -24.79 -1.03 13.77
C ARG A 30 -24.46 -2.42 14.31
N SER A 31 -23.58 -2.46 15.31
CA SER A 31 -23.08 -3.72 15.91
C SER A 31 -22.36 -4.59 14.86
N HIS A 32 -23.06 -5.56 14.27
CA HIS A 32 -22.53 -6.46 13.23
C HIS A 32 -23.30 -6.34 11.90
N VAL A 33 -24.25 -5.41 11.82
CA VAL A 33 -25.03 -5.15 10.60
C VAL A 33 -24.41 -3.95 9.89
N LEU A 34 -23.80 -4.20 8.73
CA LEU A 34 -23.23 -3.20 7.84
C LEU A 34 -24.19 -2.96 6.67
N VAL A 35 -24.58 -1.72 6.49
CA VAL A 35 -25.36 -1.24 5.34
C VAL A 35 -24.40 -0.52 4.40
N MET A 36 -24.40 -0.91 3.13
CA MET A 36 -23.52 -0.40 2.08
C MET A 36 -24.27 -0.26 0.74
N GLY A 37 -23.64 0.42 -0.22
CA GLY A 37 -24.17 0.61 -1.56
C GLY A 37 -24.41 -0.72 -2.28
N PHE A 38 -25.57 -0.84 -2.92
CA PHE A 38 -25.91 -2.00 -3.73
C PHE A 38 -25.22 -1.92 -5.10
N ILE A 39 -24.51 -2.99 -5.49
CA ILE A 39 -23.87 -3.10 -6.80
C ILE A 39 -24.74 -3.99 -7.68
N GLY A 40 -25.41 -3.37 -8.65
CA GLY A 40 -26.36 -4.05 -9.51
C GLY A 40 -27.32 -3.06 -10.16
N LYS A 41 -28.30 -3.59 -10.88
CA LYS A 41 -29.31 -2.80 -11.59
C LYS A 41 -30.68 -3.44 -11.41
N ASP A 42 -31.71 -2.61 -11.17
CA ASP A 42 -33.12 -3.05 -11.07
C ASP A 42 -33.31 -4.22 -10.08
N ASP A 43 -32.78 -4.08 -8.86
CA ASP A 43 -32.78 -5.09 -7.79
C ASP A 43 -32.04 -6.41 -8.11
N MET A 44 -31.39 -6.51 -9.26
CA MET A 44 -30.54 -7.64 -9.63
C MET A 44 -29.08 -7.36 -9.26
N PRO A 45 -28.45 -8.19 -8.41
CA PRO A 45 -27.06 -7.99 -8.04
C PRO A 45 -26.15 -8.22 -9.25
N ALA A 46 -25.06 -7.46 -9.30
CA ALA A 46 -24.01 -7.70 -10.29
C ALA A 46 -23.49 -9.15 -10.18
N PRO A 47 -23.26 -9.85 -11.31
CA PRO A 47 -22.70 -11.20 -11.27
C PRO A 47 -21.25 -11.18 -10.78
N LEU A 48 -20.85 -12.27 -10.11
CA LEU A 48 -19.46 -12.55 -9.79
C LEU A 48 -18.66 -12.68 -11.09
N LEU A 49 -17.41 -12.19 -11.09
CA LEU A 49 -16.53 -12.23 -12.27
C LEU A 49 -16.36 -13.67 -12.80
N LYS A 50 -16.30 -14.66 -11.90
CA LYS A 50 -16.30 -16.09 -12.24
C LYS A 50 -17.44 -16.52 -13.18
N ASN A 51 -18.63 -15.95 -13.00
CA ASN A 51 -19.83 -16.39 -13.69
C ASN A 51 -20.11 -15.60 -14.97
N VAL A 52 -19.23 -14.65 -15.32
CA VAL A 52 -19.37 -13.83 -16.52
C VAL A 52 -18.64 -14.48 -17.68
N GLN A 53 -19.30 -14.51 -18.84
CA GLN A 53 -18.65 -14.90 -20.08
C GLN A 53 -17.88 -13.71 -20.63
N LEU A 54 -16.55 -13.80 -20.57
CA LEU A 54 -15.64 -12.75 -21.03
C LEU A 54 -15.13 -13.08 -22.43
N SER A 55 -15.17 -12.09 -23.33
CA SER A 55 -14.38 -12.15 -24.56
C SER A 55 -12.89 -12.00 -24.23
N GLU A 56 -12.01 -12.48 -25.11
CA GLU A 56 -10.56 -12.35 -24.91
C GLU A 56 -10.13 -10.88 -24.80
N SER A 57 -10.71 -9.99 -25.62
CA SER A 57 -10.44 -8.55 -25.55
C SER A 57 -10.85 -7.95 -24.21
N LYS A 58 -12.04 -8.31 -23.70
CA LYS A 58 -12.53 -7.79 -22.43
C LYS A 58 -11.76 -8.37 -21.25
N ALA A 59 -11.36 -9.64 -21.31
CA ALA A 59 -10.53 -10.25 -20.28
C ALA A 59 -9.17 -9.54 -20.15
N ARG A 60 -8.54 -9.14 -21.26
CA ARG A 60 -7.29 -8.35 -21.24
C ARG A 60 -7.49 -6.97 -20.61
N GLU A 61 -8.57 -6.29 -20.95
CA GLU A 61 -8.93 -4.99 -20.36
C GLU A 61 -9.16 -5.11 -18.85
N LEU A 62 -9.93 -6.12 -18.43
CA LEU A 62 -10.19 -6.38 -17.01
C LEU A 62 -8.93 -6.80 -16.25
N TYR A 63 -8.02 -7.55 -16.87
CA TYR A 63 -6.73 -7.88 -16.26
C TYR A 63 -5.95 -6.61 -15.90
N LEU A 64 -5.80 -5.70 -16.88
CA LEU A 64 -5.15 -4.40 -16.66
C LEU A 64 -5.85 -3.58 -15.59
N GLN A 65 -7.18 -3.58 -15.57
CA GLN A 65 -7.95 -2.86 -14.55
C GLN A 65 -7.71 -3.45 -13.15
N VAL A 66 -7.75 -4.78 -13.01
CA VAL A 66 -7.59 -5.45 -11.71
C VAL A 66 -6.18 -5.25 -11.14
N ILE A 67 -5.13 -5.40 -11.94
CA ILE A 67 -3.76 -5.20 -11.45
C ILE A 67 -3.51 -3.74 -11.02
N GLN A 68 -4.14 -2.77 -11.69
CA GLN A 68 -4.10 -1.36 -11.28
C GLN A 68 -4.84 -1.15 -9.96
N TYR A 69 -5.99 -1.78 -9.75
CA TYR A 69 -6.68 -1.74 -8.47
C TYR A 69 -5.88 -2.41 -7.34
N MET A 70 -5.21 -3.53 -7.61
CA MET A 70 -4.29 -4.14 -6.64
C MET A 70 -3.16 -3.18 -6.26
N ARG A 71 -2.56 -2.49 -7.24
CA ARG A 71 -1.53 -1.47 -7.00
C ARG A 71 -2.07 -0.30 -6.17
N ARG A 72 -3.20 0.30 -6.54
CA ARG A 72 -3.84 1.39 -5.78
C ARG A 72 -4.21 0.95 -4.37
N MET A 73 -4.64 -0.29 -4.19
CA MET A 73 -4.99 -0.83 -2.88
C MET A 73 -3.76 -0.90 -1.97
N TYR A 74 -2.63 -1.35 -2.52
CA TYR A 74 -1.36 -1.43 -1.79
C TYR A 74 -0.72 -0.06 -1.53
N GLN A 75 -0.67 0.80 -2.56
CA GLN A 75 0.04 2.07 -2.50
C GLN A 75 -0.76 3.19 -1.84
N ASP A 76 -2.03 3.36 -2.23
CA ASP A 76 -2.86 4.48 -1.78
C ASP A 76 -3.68 4.09 -0.56
N ALA A 77 -4.37 2.94 -0.63
CA ALA A 77 -5.20 2.48 0.49
C ALA A 77 -4.37 1.81 1.60
N ARG A 78 -3.08 1.49 1.37
CA ARG A 78 -2.16 0.82 2.31
C ARG A 78 -2.68 -0.52 2.84
N LEU A 79 -3.38 -1.26 1.98
CA LEU A 79 -4.05 -2.53 2.28
C LEU A 79 -3.61 -3.64 1.31
N VAL A 80 -3.65 -4.87 1.81
CA VAL A 80 -3.60 -6.11 1.02
C VAL A 80 -4.94 -6.80 1.23
N HIS A 81 -5.60 -7.22 0.15
CA HIS A 81 -6.93 -7.83 0.23
C HIS A 81 -6.91 -9.14 1.03
N ALA A 82 -5.87 -9.95 0.82
CA ALA A 82 -5.58 -11.23 1.46
C ALA A 82 -6.50 -12.41 1.13
N ASP A 83 -7.46 -12.19 0.24
CA ASP A 83 -8.34 -13.22 -0.31
C ASP A 83 -8.91 -12.77 -1.67
N LEU A 84 -8.11 -12.05 -2.47
CA LEU A 84 -8.58 -11.54 -3.76
C LEU A 84 -8.62 -12.70 -4.77
N SER A 85 -9.79 -12.91 -5.36
CA SER A 85 -10.06 -13.95 -6.35
C SER A 85 -11.29 -13.58 -7.19
N GLU A 86 -11.59 -14.37 -8.22
CA GLU A 86 -12.77 -14.22 -9.08
C GLU A 86 -14.11 -14.34 -8.32
N PHE A 87 -14.08 -14.81 -7.08
CA PHE A 87 -15.23 -14.92 -6.18
C PHE A 87 -15.48 -13.64 -5.38
N ASN A 88 -14.46 -12.79 -5.19
CA ASN A 88 -14.56 -11.53 -4.45
C ASN A 88 -14.50 -10.31 -5.37
N MET A 89 -14.78 -10.53 -6.66
CA MET A 89 -14.89 -9.49 -7.69
C MET A 89 -16.27 -9.57 -8.35
N LEU A 90 -16.99 -8.45 -8.38
CA LEU A 90 -18.24 -8.30 -9.12
C LEU A 90 -17.97 -7.60 -10.45
N TYR A 91 -18.74 -7.95 -11.47
CA TYR A 91 -18.67 -7.31 -12.78
C TYR A 91 -19.94 -6.51 -13.03
N HIS A 92 -19.79 -5.19 -13.21
CA HIS A 92 -20.93 -4.30 -13.40
C HIS A 92 -20.57 -3.14 -14.34
N GLY A 93 -21.41 -2.87 -15.33
CA GLY A 93 -21.24 -1.72 -16.22
C GLY A 93 -19.99 -1.75 -17.11
N GLY A 94 -19.29 -2.89 -17.20
CA GLY A 94 -18.02 -3.00 -17.90
C GLY A 94 -16.80 -3.01 -17.00
N ASP A 95 -16.96 -2.70 -15.71
CA ASP A 95 -15.88 -2.59 -14.73
C ASP A 95 -15.97 -3.65 -13.64
N VAL A 96 -14.83 -3.86 -12.96
CA VAL A 96 -14.72 -4.73 -11.79
C VAL A 96 -14.90 -3.92 -10.50
N TYR A 97 -15.70 -4.46 -9.58
CA TYR A 97 -15.86 -3.96 -8.23
C TYR A 97 -15.30 -4.98 -7.24
N ILE A 98 -14.53 -4.51 -6.26
CA ILE A 98 -13.95 -5.36 -5.22
C ILE A 98 -14.89 -5.40 -4.01
N ILE A 99 -15.12 -6.60 -3.49
CA ILE A 99 -15.97 -6.85 -2.32
C ILE A 99 -15.25 -7.74 -1.30
N ASP A 100 -15.85 -7.89 -0.12
CA ASP A 100 -15.35 -8.72 0.98
C ASP A 100 -13.94 -8.37 1.47
N VAL A 101 -13.77 -7.12 1.89
CA VAL A 101 -12.54 -6.60 2.50
C VAL A 101 -12.47 -6.82 4.02
N SER A 102 -13.25 -7.76 4.53
CA SER A 102 -13.30 -8.08 5.97
C SER A 102 -11.96 -8.67 6.45
N GLN A 103 -11.32 -9.48 5.61
CA GLN A 103 -10.03 -10.13 5.87
C GLN A 103 -8.83 -9.22 5.62
N SER A 104 -8.98 -8.16 4.83
CA SER A 104 -7.85 -7.34 4.37
C SER A 104 -6.98 -6.85 5.50
N VAL A 105 -5.67 -6.90 5.26
CA VAL A 105 -4.63 -6.55 6.23
C VAL A 105 -3.88 -5.31 5.79
N GLU A 106 -3.29 -4.61 6.73
CA GLU A 106 -2.39 -3.50 6.40
C GLU A 106 -1.08 -4.04 5.83
N HIS A 107 -0.42 -3.26 4.97
CA HIS A 107 0.89 -3.61 4.42
C HIS A 107 1.95 -3.88 5.52
N ASP A 108 1.79 -3.26 6.70
CA ASP A 108 2.64 -3.46 7.88
C ASP A 108 2.36 -4.76 8.66
N HIS A 109 1.43 -5.61 8.23
CA HIS A 109 1.16 -6.91 8.87
C HIS A 109 2.23 -7.98 8.55
N PRO A 110 2.73 -8.79 9.52
CA PRO A 110 3.77 -9.83 9.33
C PRO A 110 3.61 -10.72 8.09
N HIS A 111 2.37 -11.07 7.78
CA HIS A 111 2.03 -11.94 6.65
C HIS A 111 1.51 -11.18 5.41
N ALA A 112 1.59 -9.85 5.37
CA ALA A 112 1.02 -9.03 4.28
C ALA A 112 1.57 -9.43 2.90
N LEU A 113 2.89 -9.58 2.77
CA LEU A 113 3.50 -9.98 1.49
C LEU A 113 3.17 -11.42 1.10
N GLU A 114 2.97 -12.31 2.09
CA GLU A 114 2.51 -13.67 1.82
C GLU A 114 1.10 -13.69 1.25
N PHE A 115 0.20 -12.91 1.85
CA PHE A 115 -1.16 -12.73 1.35
C PHE A 115 -1.18 -12.07 -0.03
N LEU A 116 -0.36 -11.05 -0.26
CA LEU A 116 -0.26 -10.38 -1.55
C LEU A 116 0.20 -11.34 -2.66
N ARG A 117 1.17 -12.23 -2.37
CA ARG A 117 1.61 -13.27 -3.32
C ARG A 117 0.48 -14.22 -3.69
N LYS A 118 -0.35 -14.62 -2.72
CA LYS A 118 -1.52 -15.48 -2.96
C LYS A 118 -2.56 -14.76 -3.82
N ASP A 119 -2.84 -13.49 -3.52
CA ASP A 119 -3.74 -12.65 -4.33
C ASP A 119 -3.24 -12.55 -5.78
N CYS A 120 -1.93 -12.29 -5.98
CA CYS A 120 -1.33 -12.22 -7.33
C CYS A 120 -1.48 -13.54 -8.09
N ALA A 121 -1.24 -14.68 -7.42
CA ALA A 121 -1.39 -16.00 -8.03
C ALA A 121 -2.84 -16.29 -8.43
N ASN A 122 -3.81 -16.04 -7.54
CA ASN A 122 -5.23 -16.25 -7.82
C ASN A 122 -5.72 -15.41 -9.01
N VAL A 123 -5.33 -14.13 -9.06
CA VAL A 123 -5.67 -13.23 -10.16
C VAL A 123 -5.06 -13.74 -11.48
N ASN A 124 -3.78 -14.08 -11.48
CA ASN A 124 -3.11 -14.64 -12.66
C ASN A 124 -3.78 -15.95 -13.13
N ASP A 125 -4.08 -16.87 -12.22
CA ASP A 125 -4.72 -18.16 -12.54
C ASP A 125 -6.10 -17.99 -13.19
N PHE A 126 -6.87 -16.99 -12.75
CA PHE A 126 -8.16 -16.67 -13.36
C PHE A 126 -7.98 -16.18 -14.81
N PHE A 127 -7.15 -15.15 -15.03
CA PHE A 127 -6.99 -14.56 -16.36
C PHE A 127 -6.23 -15.46 -17.34
N LEU A 128 -5.36 -16.35 -16.84
CA LEU A 128 -4.72 -17.39 -17.63
C LEU A 128 -5.75 -18.34 -18.27
N LYS A 129 -6.80 -18.73 -17.53
CA LYS A 129 -7.90 -19.57 -18.03
C LYS A 129 -8.73 -18.86 -19.10
N HIS A 130 -8.74 -17.52 -19.10
CA HIS A 130 -9.39 -16.69 -20.11
C HIS A 130 -8.48 -16.28 -21.27
N ALA A 131 -7.37 -17.01 -21.49
CA ALA A 131 -6.43 -16.84 -22.59
C ALA A 131 -5.74 -15.46 -22.64
N VAL A 132 -5.61 -14.79 -21.49
CA VAL A 132 -4.84 -13.53 -21.38
C VAL A 132 -3.34 -13.85 -21.28
N ALA A 133 -2.52 -13.06 -21.98
CA ALA A 133 -1.07 -13.05 -21.75
C ALA A 133 -0.77 -12.32 -20.44
N ILE A 134 -0.73 -13.09 -19.34
CA ILE A 134 -0.47 -12.60 -17.99
C ILE A 134 1.04 -12.42 -17.73
N MET A 135 1.37 -11.53 -16.81
CA MET A 135 2.70 -11.44 -16.20
C MET A 135 2.92 -12.61 -15.25
N THR A 136 4.18 -12.91 -14.92
CA THR A 136 4.50 -13.87 -13.84
C THR A 136 4.06 -13.33 -12.48
N VAL A 137 3.92 -14.21 -11.48
CA VAL A 137 3.55 -13.77 -10.11
C VAL A 137 4.58 -12.79 -9.55
N ARG A 138 5.86 -12.99 -9.86
CA ARG A 138 6.95 -12.11 -9.42
C ARG A 138 6.84 -10.72 -10.06
N GLU A 139 6.65 -10.65 -11.38
CA GLU A 139 6.50 -9.37 -12.09
C GLU A 139 5.30 -8.57 -11.59
N LEU A 140 4.16 -9.25 -11.40
CA LEU A 140 2.97 -8.61 -10.84
C LEU A 140 3.21 -8.11 -9.40
N PHE A 141 3.89 -8.91 -8.58
CA PHE A 141 4.23 -8.53 -7.21
C PHE A 141 5.18 -7.33 -7.17
N GLU A 142 6.22 -7.31 -8.00
CA GLU A 142 7.13 -6.18 -8.17
C GLU A 142 6.35 -4.94 -8.64
N PHE A 143 5.49 -5.07 -9.65
CA PHE A 143 4.63 -3.98 -10.12
C PHE A 143 3.74 -3.39 -9.03
N ILE A 144 3.20 -4.20 -8.12
CA ILE A 144 2.33 -3.71 -7.04
C ILE A 144 3.14 -3.01 -5.95
N THR A 145 4.27 -3.60 -5.56
CA THR A 145 5.06 -3.17 -4.40
C THR A 145 6.00 -2.02 -4.70
N ASP A 146 6.46 -1.86 -5.94
CA ASP A 146 7.47 -0.88 -6.31
C ASP A 146 6.97 0.58 -6.09
N PRO A 147 7.60 1.34 -5.17
CA PRO A 147 7.23 2.72 -4.90
C PRO A 147 7.71 3.70 -5.99
N SER A 148 8.61 3.28 -6.88
CA SER A 148 9.18 4.16 -7.93
C SER A 148 8.26 4.37 -9.14
N ILE A 149 7.22 3.54 -9.28
CA ILE A 149 6.24 3.66 -10.37
C ILE A 149 5.23 4.78 -10.04
N THR A 150 5.41 5.94 -10.66
CA THR A 150 4.48 7.08 -10.58
C THR A 150 3.36 6.95 -11.63
N PRO A 151 2.24 7.69 -11.49
CA PRO A 151 1.18 7.71 -12.51
C PRO A 151 1.68 8.13 -13.90
N GLU A 152 2.71 8.97 -13.98
CA GLU A 152 3.31 9.43 -15.24
C GLU A 152 4.03 8.31 -15.99
N ASN A 153 4.66 7.37 -15.28
CA ASN A 153 5.47 6.30 -15.85
C ASN A 153 4.74 4.95 -15.88
N MET A 154 3.51 4.89 -15.37
CA MET A 154 2.75 3.65 -15.22
C MET A 154 2.40 3.03 -16.57
N ASP A 155 1.91 3.84 -17.51
CA ASP A 155 1.51 3.37 -18.85
C ASP A 155 2.70 2.80 -19.63
N ASP A 156 3.86 3.46 -19.51
CA ASP A 156 5.12 3.04 -20.10
C ASP A 156 5.61 1.71 -19.52
N TYR A 157 5.48 1.53 -18.20
CA TYR A 157 5.81 0.27 -17.53
C TYR A 157 4.88 -0.85 -17.96
N LEU A 158 3.56 -0.63 -17.94
CA LEU A 158 2.55 -1.61 -18.33
C LEU A 158 2.71 -2.04 -19.78
N SER A 159 2.99 -1.10 -20.69
CA SER A 159 3.21 -1.40 -22.11
C SER A 159 4.37 -2.39 -22.30
N LYS A 160 5.50 -2.16 -21.62
CA LYS A 160 6.65 -3.07 -21.69
C LYS A 160 6.38 -4.41 -21.00
N ALA A 161 5.74 -4.39 -19.83
CA ALA A 161 5.41 -5.62 -19.11
C ALA A 161 4.47 -6.52 -19.92
N MET A 162 3.50 -5.94 -20.61
CA MET A 162 2.62 -6.65 -21.54
C MET A 162 3.35 -7.15 -22.77
N GLU A 163 4.26 -6.35 -23.35
CA GLU A 163 5.08 -6.78 -24.49
C GLU A 163 5.90 -8.02 -24.14
N VAL A 164 6.60 -7.99 -23.00
CA VAL A 164 7.38 -9.13 -22.49
C VAL A 164 6.48 -10.34 -22.22
N ALA A 165 5.30 -10.14 -21.61
CA ALA A 165 4.34 -11.21 -21.36
C ALA A 165 3.78 -11.84 -22.65
N SER A 166 3.66 -11.07 -23.73
CA SER A 166 3.19 -11.53 -25.03
C SER A 166 4.24 -12.30 -25.84
N GLN A 167 5.52 -11.95 -25.68
CA GLN A 167 6.64 -12.61 -26.35
C GLN A 167 6.94 -13.98 -25.76
N ARG A 168 6.68 -14.18 -24.46
CA ARG A 168 6.83 -15.48 -23.81
C ARG A 168 5.80 -16.47 -24.36
N THR A 169 6.28 -17.50 -25.05
CA THR A 169 5.42 -18.62 -25.45
C THR A 169 4.87 -19.35 -24.20
N LYS A 170 3.73 -20.04 -24.34
CA LYS A 170 3.16 -20.84 -23.22
C LYS A 170 4.10 -21.94 -22.72
N GLU A 171 5.05 -22.36 -23.55
CA GLU A 171 5.97 -23.48 -23.30
C GLU A 171 7.22 -23.05 -22.53
N GLU A 172 7.79 -21.87 -22.85
CA GLU A 172 8.91 -21.29 -22.08
C GLU A 172 8.51 -20.97 -20.63
N ARG A 173 7.23 -20.67 -20.40
CA ARG A 173 6.64 -20.43 -19.09
C ARG A 173 6.60 -21.67 -18.18
N SER A 174 6.78 -22.88 -18.72
CA SER A 174 6.30 -24.08 -18.02
C SER A 174 7.23 -24.59 -16.92
N ASN A 175 8.56 -24.55 -17.11
CA ASN A 175 9.44 -25.33 -16.25
C ASN A 175 10.32 -24.47 -15.35
N GLN A 176 11.06 -23.50 -15.93
CA GLN A 176 11.93 -22.65 -15.14
C GLN A 176 11.13 -21.62 -14.34
N ASP A 177 10.18 -20.92 -14.98
CA ASP A 177 9.30 -19.97 -14.29
C ASP A 177 8.46 -20.65 -13.21
N HIS A 178 8.02 -21.91 -13.41
CA HIS A 178 7.28 -22.64 -12.37
C HIS A 178 8.14 -22.93 -11.14
N VAL A 179 9.42 -23.30 -11.34
CA VAL A 179 10.36 -23.51 -10.23
C VAL A 179 10.64 -22.18 -9.53
N ASP A 180 10.93 -21.12 -10.28
CA ASP A 180 11.22 -19.80 -9.72
C ASP A 180 10.01 -19.20 -8.99
N GLU A 181 8.79 -19.44 -9.50
CA GLU A 181 7.55 -19.08 -8.83
C GLU A 181 7.31 -19.91 -7.55
N GLU A 182 7.57 -21.21 -7.56
CA GLU A 182 7.45 -22.04 -6.36
C GLU A 182 8.46 -21.62 -5.28
N VAL A 183 9.70 -21.36 -5.68
CA VAL A 183 10.75 -20.83 -4.80
C VAL A 183 10.30 -19.47 -4.25
N PHE A 184 9.81 -18.58 -5.12
CA PHE A 184 9.31 -17.27 -4.71
C PHE A 184 8.11 -17.36 -3.77
N LYS A 185 7.20 -18.34 -3.93
CA LYS A 185 6.06 -18.56 -3.03
C LYS A 185 6.49 -19.02 -1.64
N ARG A 186 7.56 -19.81 -1.54
CA ARG A 186 8.07 -20.38 -0.27
C ARG A 186 9.11 -19.52 0.43
N ALA A 187 9.79 -18.64 -0.30
CA ALA A 187 10.81 -17.75 0.26
C ALA A 187 10.21 -16.78 1.30
N TYR A 188 10.93 -16.55 2.39
CA TYR A 188 10.59 -15.49 3.34
C TYR A 188 11.16 -14.16 2.84
N ILE A 189 10.28 -13.19 2.57
CA ILE A 189 10.67 -11.86 2.09
C ILE A 189 10.58 -10.90 3.29
N PRO A 190 11.71 -10.44 3.85
CA PRO A 190 11.70 -9.50 4.97
C PRO A 190 11.15 -8.15 4.53
N ARG A 191 10.29 -7.53 5.35
CA ARG A 191 9.55 -6.31 4.97
C ARG A 191 10.27 -5.04 5.38
N THR A 192 10.91 -5.09 6.55
CA THR A 192 11.76 -4.02 7.06
C THR A 192 13.15 -4.56 7.35
N LEU A 193 14.15 -3.69 7.30
CA LEU A 193 15.54 -4.04 7.61
C LEU A 193 15.67 -4.67 9.01
N ASN A 194 14.76 -4.35 9.93
CA ASN A 194 14.73 -4.90 11.29
C ASN A 194 14.38 -6.41 11.35
N GLU A 195 13.70 -6.95 10.34
CA GLU A 195 13.32 -8.38 10.28
C GLU A 195 14.44 -9.26 9.73
N VAL A 196 15.48 -8.66 9.14
CA VAL A 196 16.64 -9.36 8.58
C VAL A 196 17.56 -9.79 9.71
N LYS A 197 17.35 -10.98 10.25
CA LYS A 197 18.14 -11.52 11.37
C LYS A 197 19.59 -11.80 11.02
N ASN A 198 19.88 -12.14 9.76
CA ASN A 198 21.17 -12.67 9.32
C ASN A 198 21.82 -11.80 8.24
N TYR A 199 21.84 -10.49 8.45
CA TYR A 199 22.38 -9.55 7.46
C TYR A 199 23.83 -9.87 7.05
N GLU A 200 24.67 -10.38 7.95
CA GLU A 200 26.07 -10.74 7.66
C GLU A 200 26.18 -11.86 6.62
N ARG A 201 25.42 -12.95 6.82
CA ARG A 201 25.39 -14.07 5.87
C ARG A 201 24.81 -13.65 4.53
N ASP A 202 23.74 -12.87 4.55
CA ASP A 202 23.08 -12.41 3.32
C ASP A 202 24.00 -11.45 2.54
N MET A 203 24.77 -10.60 3.23
CA MET A 203 25.80 -9.75 2.64
C MET A 203 26.96 -10.56 2.06
N ASP A 204 27.45 -11.59 2.75
CA ASP A 204 28.52 -12.46 2.26
C ASP A 204 28.08 -13.23 1.00
N ILE A 205 26.84 -13.73 0.98
CA ILE A 205 26.25 -14.37 -0.20
C ILE A 205 26.13 -13.36 -1.33
N MET A 206 25.64 -12.15 -1.06
CA MET A 206 25.51 -11.10 -2.09
C MET A 206 26.88 -10.62 -2.62
N MET A 207 27.91 -10.54 -1.77
CA MET A 207 29.27 -10.19 -2.20
C MET A 207 29.88 -11.29 -3.06
N LYS A 208 29.72 -12.57 -2.67
CA LYS A 208 30.18 -13.71 -3.49
C LYS A 208 29.44 -13.78 -4.83
N LEU A 209 28.13 -13.59 -4.82
CA LEU A 209 27.33 -13.52 -6.05
C LEU A 209 27.74 -12.31 -6.89
N LYS A 210 28.02 -11.15 -6.30
CA LYS A 210 28.59 -9.99 -7.03
C LYS A 210 29.99 -10.27 -7.57
N GLU A 211 30.82 -11.04 -6.88
CA GLU A 211 32.12 -11.47 -7.40
C GLU A 211 31.98 -12.40 -8.60
N GLU A 212 30.94 -13.23 -8.64
CA GLU A 212 30.58 -14.08 -9.79
C GLU A 212 29.87 -13.29 -10.91
N ASP A 213 29.00 -12.32 -10.58
CA ASP A 213 28.25 -11.44 -11.50
C ASP A 213 28.99 -10.13 -11.86
N MET A 214 30.23 -9.92 -11.39
CA MET A 214 31.07 -8.75 -11.74
C MET A 214 31.54 -8.76 -13.21
N ALA A 215 30.86 -9.52 -14.07
CA ALA A 215 30.83 -9.35 -15.52
C ALA A 215 29.61 -8.54 -16.03
N MET A 216 28.64 -8.14 -15.19
CA MET A 216 27.45 -7.41 -15.65
C MET A 216 26.88 -6.43 -14.60
N ASN A 217 27.25 -5.15 -14.75
CA ASN A 217 26.56 -3.94 -14.25
C ASN A 217 26.46 -3.69 -12.73
N GLN A 218 27.22 -2.68 -12.26
CA GLN A 218 26.95 -1.93 -11.03
C GLN A 218 25.61 -1.20 -11.12
N ALA A 219 24.75 -1.36 -10.10
CA ALA A 219 23.71 -0.39 -9.79
C ALA A 219 23.49 -0.30 -8.27
N GLY A 220 23.71 0.89 -7.73
CA GLY A 220 23.18 1.32 -6.44
C GLY A 220 21.66 1.49 -6.50
N LEU A 221 21.06 1.85 -5.36
CA LEU A 221 19.62 1.99 -5.12
C LEU A 221 18.84 2.41 -6.38
N LYS A 222 17.95 1.54 -6.85
CA LYS A 222 17.15 1.77 -8.06
C LYS A 222 16.22 2.96 -7.88
N GLN A 223 16.56 4.09 -8.51
CA GLN A 223 15.68 5.26 -8.66
C GLN A 223 14.66 5.08 -9.79
N VAL A 224 14.83 4.07 -10.64
CA VAL A 224 14.03 3.81 -11.84
C VAL A 224 13.56 2.36 -11.78
N PRO A 225 12.29 2.05 -12.12
CA PRO A 225 11.81 0.68 -12.18
C PRO A 225 12.70 -0.18 -13.08
N ALA A 226 13.00 -1.41 -12.66
CA ALA A 226 13.96 -2.29 -13.35
C ALA A 226 13.66 -2.50 -14.85
N LEU A 227 12.39 -2.52 -15.25
CA LEU A 227 11.96 -2.64 -16.65
C LEU A 227 12.14 -1.35 -17.48
N LEU A 228 12.34 -0.20 -16.82
CA LEU A 228 12.57 1.10 -17.45
C LEU A 228 14.05 1.46 -17.56
N GLU A 229 14.95 0.77 -16.85
CA GLU A 229 16.40 1.03 -16.86
C GLU A 229 17.02 1.02 -18.27
N ASN A 230 16.51 0.17 -19.19
CA ASN A 230 17.01 0.09 -20.56
C ASN A 230 16.76 1.36 -21.40
N LYS A 231 15.74 2.18 -21.08
CA LYS A 231 15.50 3.47 -21.78
C LYS A 231 16.46 4.57 -21.31
N VAL A 232 16.96 4.50 -20.08
CA VAL A 232 17.85 5.55 -19.52
C VAL A 232 19.26 5.41 -20.09
N LYS A 233 19.70 4.19 -20.39
CA LYS A 233 21.02 3.93 -21.00
C LYS A 233 21.18 4.51 -22.41
N GLU A 234 20.11 4.66 -23.19
CA GLU A 234 20.18 5.27 -24.53
C GLU A 234 20.21 6.81 -24.51
N LYS A 235 19.78 7.45 -23.42
CA LYS A 235 19.74 8.93 -23.32
C LYS A 235 20.97 9.57 -22.69
N THR A 236 21.89 8.80 -22.12
CA THR A 236 23.08 9.33 -21.41
C THR A 236 24.39 9.20 -22.18
N CYS A 237 24.36 8.91 -23.49
CA CYS A 237 25.56 8.87 -24.34
C CYS A 237 25.64 10.12 -25.23
N SER A 238 25.86 11.29 -24.63
CA SER A 238 26.28 12.54 -25.32
C SER A 238 26.52 13.66 -24.30
N ASP A 239 27.63 13.59 -23.56
CA ASP A 239 28.60 14.70 -23.37
C ASP A 239 29.56 14.38 -22.21
N SER A 240 30.81 14.12 -22.57
CA SER A 240 32.02 14.38 -21.78
C SER A 240 32.40 15.85 -21.97
N GLU A 241 32.91 16.63 -21.03
CA GLU A 241 34.22 16.57 -20.35
C GLU A 241 34.17 17.56 -19.15
N ASP A 242 34.53 17.15 -17.94
CA ASP A 242 35.84 17.33 -17.27
C ASP A 242 36.10 18.74 -16.69
N THR A 243 36.34 18.80 -15.37
CA THR A 243 37.42 19.56 -14.67
C THR A 243 37.07 19.79 -13.18
N GLY A 244 38.03 19.47 -12.29
CA GLY A 244 38.12 20.14 -10.98
C GLY A 244 38.38 19.25 -9.77
N SER A 245 39.63 18.81 -9.62
CA SER A 245 40.22 18.26 -8.40
C SER A 245 40.23 19.27 -7.23
N SER A 246 39.93 18.81 -6.01
CA SER A 246 40.61 19.31 -4.79
C SER A 246 40.44 18.34 -3.61
N GLU A 247 41.56 17.82 -3.12
CA GLU A 247 41.72 17.07 -1.87
C GLU A 247 41.71 17.97 -0.61
N CYS A 248 41.57 17.31 0.55
CA CYS A 248 41.85 17.67 1.96
C CYS A 248 40.92 18.71 2.65
N SER A 249 40.52 18.58 3.92
CA SER A 249 41.20 18.00 5.09
C SER A 249 40.23 17.66 6.25
N ASP A 250 40.66 16.73 7.11
CA ASP A 250 40.09 16.34 8.41
C ASP A 250 39.76 17.50 9.38
N ALA A 251 38.69 17.33 10.16
CA ALA A 251 38.61 17.79 11.55
C ALA A 251 37.43 17.09 12.29
N ASP A 252 37.79 16.15 13.17
CA ASP A 252 36.94 15.58 14.22
C ASP A 252 36.39 16.65 15.17
N SER A 253 35.13 16.52 15.57
CA SER A 253 34.58 17.06 16.83
C SER A 253 33.27 16.35 17.18
N GLU A 254 33.34 15.44 18.15
CA GLU A 254 32.17 14.89 18.83
C GLU A 254 31.45 15.95 19.69
N GLU A 255 30.11 15.93 19.73
CA GLU A 255 29.34 15.67 20.96
C GLU A 255 27.82 15.85 20.74
N GLU A 256 27.08 14.79 21.11
CA GLU A 256 25.83 14.77 21.89
C GLU A 256 24.67 15.74 21.59
N GLY A 257 23.50 15.14 21.33
CA GLY A 257 22.34 15.44 22.19
C GLY A 257 21.12 16.17 21.60
N ASP A 258 20.08 15.37 21.37
CA ASP A 258 18.68 15.62 21.76
C ASP A 258 17.70 16.39 20.83
N ARG A 259 16.75 15.59 20.30
CA ARG A 259 15.29 15.83 20.20
C ARG A 259 14.71 17.01 19.39
N ALA A 260 14.11 16.60 18.28
CA ALA A 260 12.71 16.86 17.90
C ALA A 260 12.20 18.32 17.98
N HIS A 261 12.35 19.07 16.87
CA HIS A 261 11.65 20.34 16.68
C HIS A 261 10.24 20.10 16.13
N CYS A 262 9.25 20.16 17.02
CA CYS A 262 7.83 20.27 16.68
C CYS A 262 7.55 21.71 16.19
N LYS A 263 6.95 21.84 15.00
CA LYS A 263 6.64 23.11 14.33
C LYS A 263 5.82 24.03 15.24
N LYS A 264 6.39 25.19 15.59
CA LYS A 264 5.76 26.22 16.42
C LYS A 264 4.67 26.95 15.63
N HIS A 265 3.51 27.12 16.27
CA HIS A 265 2.41 27.99 15.86
C HIS A 265 2.85 29.46 15.66
N PRO A 266 2.07 30.27 14.92
CA PRO A 266 2.44 31.65 14.57
C PRO A 266 2.71 32.49 15.81
N THR A 267 3.81 33.23 15.77
CA THR A 267 4.30 34.15 16.80
C THR A 267 3.28 35.24 17.13
N ASP A 268 2.66 35.13 18.30
CA ASP A 268 2.00 36.26 18.98
C ASP A 268 3.05 37.35 19.29
N PRO A 269 2.64 38.64 19.34
CA PRO A 269 3.55 39.74 19.66
C PRO A 269 4.17 39.55 21.05
N ASP A 270 5.38 40.08 21.22
CA ASP A 270 6.27 39.89 22.37
C ASP A 270 5.69 40.57 23.65
N ILE A 271 4.64 39.98 24.22
CA ILE A 271 4.01 40.41 25.47
C ILE A 271 4.88 39.90 26.62
N ASP A 272 5.33 40.80 27.51
CA ASP A 272 6.13 40.46 28.69
C ASP A 272 5.50 39.26 29.43
N LYS A 273 6.33 38.26 29.76
CA LYS A 273 5.95 37.01 30.45
C LYS A 273 5.09 37.27 31.68
N LYS A 274 5.29 38.42 32.36
CA LYS A 274 4.47 38.86 33.50
C LYS A 274 3.05 39.26 33.09
N GLU A 275 2.89 39.98 31.99
CA GLU A 275 1.60 40.40 31.46
C GLU A 275 0.80 39.22 30.93
N ARG A 276 1.42 38.30 30.19
CA ARG A 276 0.77 37.05 29.76
C ARG A 276 0.25 36.23 30.95
N LYS A 277 1.05 36.13 32.02
CA LYS A 277 0.64 35.45 33.26
C LYS A 277 -0.54 36.15 33.95
N LYS A 278 -0.62 37.48 33.85
CA LYS A 278 -1.74 38.27 34.38
C LYS A 278 -3.02 38.04 33.56
N MET A 279 -2.93 38.13 32.23
CA MET A 279 -4.05 37.88 31.30
C MET A 279 -4.62 36.46 31.47
N VAL A 280 -3.76 35.44 31.55
CA VAL A 280 -4.20 34.05 31.77
C VAL A 280 -4.91 33.87 33.12
N LYS A 281 -4.39 34.50 34.18
CA LYS A 281 -5.02 34.44 35.52
C LYS A 281 -6.39 35.13 35.52
N GLU A 282 -6.54 36.25 34.84
CA GLU A 282 -7.79 36.99 34.72
C GLU A 282 -8.82 36.20 33.88
N ALA A 283 -8.41 35.68 32.72
CA ALA A 283 -9.24 34.79 31.91
C ALA A 283 -9.69 33.54 32.69
N GLN A 284 -8.81 32.92 33.49
CA GLN A 284 -9.18 31.81 34.35
C GLN A 284 -10.10 32.23 35.50
N ARG A 285 -9.98 33.45 36.02
CA ARG A 285 -10.87 33.99 37.05
C ARG A 285 -12.28 34.18 36.49
N GLU A 286 -12.43 34.76 35.31
CA GLU A 286 -13.71 34.88 34.61
C GLU A 286 -14.32 33.51 34.29
N LYS A 287 -13.52 32.58 33.75
CA LYS A 287 -13.98 31.18 33.51
C LYS A 287 -14.44 30.48 34.80
N ARG A 288 -13.85 30.81 35.96
CA ARG A 288 -14.24 30.25 37.27
C ARG A 288 -15.53 30.87 37.81
N LYS A 289 -15.91 32.09 37.42
CA LYS A 289 -17.21 32.69 37.77
C LYS A 289 -18.36 31.93 37.11
N ASN A 290 -18.18 31.55 35.83
CA ASN A 290 -19.19 30.84 35.05
C ASN A 290 -19.04 29.30 35.10
N LYS A 291 -18.28 28.76 36.07
CA LYS A 291 -18.03 27.32 36.15
C LYS A 291 -19.29 26.57 36.63
N ILE A 292 -19.49 25.37 36.10
CA ILE A 292 -20.52 24.46 36.60
C ILE A 292 -20.25 24.15 38.09
N PRO A 293 -21.25 24.31 38.98
CA PRO A 293 -21.09 23.98 40.39
C PRO A 293 -20.63 22.54 40.61
N LYS A 294 -19.68 22.35 41.54
CA LYS A 294 -19.06 21.03 41.80
C LYS A 294 -20.09 19.96 42.16
N HIS A 295 -21.16 20.31 42.86
CA HIS A 295 -22.23 19.37 43.23
C HIS A 295 -23.02 18.89 42.00
N VAL A 296 -23.27 19.74 41.00
CA VAL A 296 -23.93 19.37 39.74
C VAL A 296 -23.03 18.43 38.93
N LYS A 297 -21.73 18.73 38.82
CA LYS A 297 -20.76 17.85 38.15
C LYS A 297 -20.69 16.47 38.82
N LYS A 298 -20.59 16.43 40.15
CA LYS A 298 -20.58 15.17 40.92
C LYS A 298 -21.89 14.39 40.80
N ARG A 299 -23.05 15.06 40.82
CA ARG A 299 -24.35 14.42 40.64
C ARG A 299 -24.47 13.80 39.24
N LYS A 300 -24.10 14.54 38.19
CA LYS A 300 -24.08 14.06 36.81
C LYS A 300 -23.19 12.83 36.64
N GLU A 301 -22.00 12.84 37.24
CA GLU A 301 -21.07 11.71 37.23
C GLU A 301 -21.65 10.49 37.94
N LYS A 302 -22.24 10.66 39.14
CA LYS A 302 -22.90 9.58 39.88
C LYS A 302 -24.07 8.98 39.08
N THR A 303 -24.93 9.82 38.50
CA THR A 303 -26.06 9.35 37.66
C THR A 303 -25.61 8.68 36.37
N ALA A 304 -24.47 9.10 35.80
CA ALA A 304 -23.91 8.45 34.61
C ALA A 304 -23.31 7.08 34.95
N LYS A 305 -22.68 6.94 36.13
CA LYS A 305 -22.16 5.65 36.63
C LYS A 305 -23.28 4.65 36.91
N THR A 306 -24.39 5.07 37.52
CA THR A 306 -25.54 4.18 37.74
C THR A 306 -26.27 3.78 36.46
N LYS A 307 -26.25 4.62 35.42
CA LYS A 307 -26.80 4.26 34.09
C LYS A 307 -25.91 3.33 33.26
N LYS A 308 -24.60 3.29 33.51
CA LYS A 308 -23.65 2.38 32.82
C LYS A 308 -23.56 0.97 33.44
N GLY A 309 -24.16 0.77 34.61
CA GLY A 309 -24.17 -0.50 35.34
C GLY A 309 -25.49 -1.27 35.25
N LYS A 310 -26.40 -0.87 34.35
CA LYS A 310 -27.58 -1.62 33.91
C LYS A 310 -27.44 -1.84 32.41
#